data_AF-A0A660TN58-F1
#
_entry.id   AF-A0A660TN58-F1
#
_cell.length_a   1.000
_cell.length_b   1.000
_cell.length_c   1.000
_cell.angle_alpha   90.00
_cell.angle_beta   90.00
_cell.angle_gamma   90.00
#
_symmetry.space_group_name_H-M   'P 1'
#
loop_
_entity.id
_entity.type
_entity.pdbx_description
1 polymer ?
#
loop_
_entity_poly.entity_id
_entity_poly.type
_entity_poly.pdbx_seq_one_letter_code
_entity_poly.pdbx_strand_id
1 'polypeptide(L)'
;MNTKVNKKENQNTNTVNEGFFIRILKNLTNPKRRIYKELKKELSRAKIDLYKLKQDTISTHIAKIIFEIYKLTYPLRNYFQLDKEKKRFTPSFEESYILSFHDEKTLELYKKISSEDEIKKTISQMGMDIKKATSYFEKIITEYLDNFDKEKITEINRSFSNLLYFARFVYYDFYILLREFDPNFEDAQFLKKPSFSPADGPLLRNDIYSLQQSLINFDEGKLLDIGMERAAKIKGFTPLDEKHYSRLKDLISTIKKNEYLVLILKAIDKKLTSPIFQTPAIIDIFSTFVFKIRGLVFSTLSRFKKKIIEDSIKDLISKIYDGDVVGRIKNYSELKNNQLEALGVSKFKYVEALNYLKAFITDKYKPVISKLINELIVEGIFVNKGLLNLLSNSYYYLNNLLNIIEEFDDDLDVEGNTGKTINRLIGNLKKDKNAKFVLERTIEDVNKRALLIISESLVNIKDLAKSIKIIIEDYKKNRPEVVSNIKKIRNVSNTQFIKELIDAYTTIYYFLKLMGFFVSLKVTKGDVEKLKRSIITKQK
;
A
#
# COMPACT_ATOMS: atom_id res chain seq x y z
N MET A 1 65.09 -54.72 45.99
CA MET A 1 64.54 -53.59 45.21
C MET A 1 63.09 -53.37 45.63
N ASN A 2 62.83 -52.18 46.17
CA ASN A 2 61.58 -51.46 46.46
C ASN A 2 60.38 -52.20 47.10
N THR A 3 60.17 -52.14 48.43
CA THR A 3 59.37 -51.13 49.19
C THR A 3 57.91 -50.98 48.70
N LYS A 4 56.85 -51.11 49.51
CA LYS A 4 56.58 -50.43 50.78
C LYS A 4 55.37 -51.05 51.52
N VAL A 5 55.56 -51.25 52.83
CA VAL A 5 54.65 -51.09 53.99
C VAL A 5 53.20 -50.65 53.72
N ASN A 6 52.22 -51.33 54.32
CA ASN A 6 51.07 -50.62 54.91
C ASN A 6 50.51 -51.30 56.18
N LYS A 7 50.35 -50.47 57.21
CA LYS A 7 49.96 -50.76 58.60
C LYS A 7 48.45 -50.98 58.72
N LYS A 8 48.09 -51.83 59.68
CA LYS A 8 46.77 -51.89 60.34
C LYS A 8 46.38 -50.52 60.91
N GLU A 9 45.10 -50.16 60.80
CA GLU A 9 44.36 -49.50 61.89
C GLU A 9 42.85 -49.59 61.66
N ASN A 10 42.19 -50.26 62.62
CA ASN A 10 40.76 -50.20 62.87
C ASN A 10 40.36 -48.75 63.19
N GLN A 11 39.36 -48.21 62.49
CA GLN A 11 38.55 -47.13 63.04
C GLN A 11 37.07 -47.36 62.75
N ASN A 12 36.42 -47.94 63.76
CA ASN A 12 35.07 -47.59 64.17
C ASN A 12 34.90 -46.06 64.05
N THR A 13 34.14 -45.59 63.06
CA THR A 13 33.66 -44.21 63.06
C THR A 13 32.23 -44.23 63.58
N ASN A 14 32.16 -43.87 64.86
CA ASN A 14 30.98 -43.49 65.59
C ASN A 14 29.98 -42.74 64.72
N THR A 15 28.74 -43.23 64.70
CA THR A 15 27.55 -42.41 64.45
C THR A 15 27.50 -41.31 65.50
N VAL A 16 28.15 -40.17 65.21
CA VAL A 16 27.95 -38.95 65.97
C VAL A 16 26.50 -38.56 65.76
N ASN A 17 25.72 -38.64 66.84
CA ASN A 17 24.38 -38.09 66.93
C ASN A 17 24.47 -36.59 66.60
N GLU A 18 24.21 -36.22 65.34
CA GLU A 18 24.13 -34.81 64.93
C GLU A 18 23.10 -34.12 65.82
N GLY A 19 23.57 -33.20 66.67
CA GLY A 19 22.72 -32.48 67.62
C GLY A 19 21.56 -31.76 66.93
N PHE A 20 20.40 -31.74 67.57
CA PHE A 20 19.14 -31.14 67.10
C PHE A 20 19.33 -29.75 66.44
N PHE A 21 20.19 -28.91 67.00
CA PHE A 21 20.49 -27.57 66.49
C PHE A 21 21.32 -27.55 65.20
N ILE A 22 22.26 -28.48 65.01
CA ILE A 22 23.04 -28.62 63.76
C ILE A 22 22.12 -29.10 62.63
N ARG A 23 21.20 -30.02 62.95
CA ARG A 23 20.17 -30.47 62.02
C ARG A 23 19.19 -29.34 61.68
N ILE A 24 18.82 -28.48 62.62
CA ILE A 24 18.01 -27.26 62.38
C ILE A 24 18.77 -26.25 61.50
N LEU A 25 20.05 -25.99 61.77
CA LEU A 25 20.89 -25.07 61.00
C LEU A 25 21.11 -25.55 59.56
N LYS A 26 21.42 -26.84 59.34
CA LYS A 26 21.45 -27.45 58.00
C LYS A 26 20.07 -27.45 57.33
N ASN A 27 18.98 -27.56 58.10
CA ASN A 27 17.61 -27.51 57.58
C ASN A 27 17.15 -26.10 57.19
N LEU A 28 17.75 -25.05 57.78
CA LEU A 28 17.53 -23.64 57.44
C LEU A 28 18.32 -23.20 56.20
N THR A 29 19.48 -23.83 55.93
CA THR A 29 20.34 -23.50 54.79
C THR A 29 20.05 -24.28 53.51
N ASN A 30 19.13 -25.26 53.52
CA ASN A 30 18.77 -26.02 52.32
C ASN A 30 17.84 -25.20 51.38
N PRO A 31 18.33 -24.72 50.22
CA PRO A 31 17.58 -23.81 49.35
C PRO A 31 16.29 -24.46 48.82
N LYS A 32 16.27 -25.77 48.55
CA LYS A 32 15.08 -26.49 48.09
C LYS A 32 13.98 -26.54 49.15
N ARG A 33 14.34 -26.72 50.43
CA ARG A 33 13.37 -26.70 51.54
C ARG A 33 12.84 -25.30 51.82
N ARG A 34 13.67 -24.26 51.64
CA ARG A 34 13.24 -22.86 51.74
C ARG A 34 12.20 -22.53 50.66
N ILE A 35 12.50 -22.83 49.39
CA ILE A 35 11.57 -22.66 48.27
C ILE A 35 10.25 -23.40 48.52
N TYR A 36 10.32 -24.66 48.97
CA TYR A 36 9.13 -25.45 49.28
C TYR A 36 8.26 -24.81 50.39
N LYS A 37 8.88 -24.30 51.47
CA LYS A 37 8.16 -23.62 52.56
C LYS A 37 7.52 -22.32 52.08
N GLU A 38 8.22 -21.54 51.27
CA GLU A 38 7.73 -20.28 50.72
C GLU A 38 6.59 -20.52 49.72
N LEU A 39 6.70 -21.47 48.80
CA LEU A 39 5.61 -21.87 47.90
C LEU A 39 4.39 -22.37 48.66
N LYS A 40 4.56 -23.17 49.72
CA LYS A 40 3.45 -23.60 50.58
C LYS A 40 2.74 -22.40 51.22
N LYS A 41 3.51 -21.39 51.65
CA LYS A 41 2.96 -20.14 52.21
C LYS A 41 2.20 -19.33 51.14
N GLU A 42 2.75 -19.18 49.94
CA GLU A 42 2.06 -18.51 48.81
C GLU A 42 0.75 -19.23 48.45
N LEU A 43 0.78 -20.55 48.28
CA LEU A 43 -0.41 -21.37 47.99
C LEU A 43 -1.46 -21.29 49.11
N SER A 44 -1.04 -21.26 50.39
CA SER A 44 -1.98 -21.17 51.52
C SER A 44 -2.75 -19.85 51.60
N ARG A 45 -2.26 -18.80 50.92
CA ARG A 45 -2.95 -17.50 50.82
C ARG A 45 -4.04 -17.51 49.74
N ALA A 46 -4.02 -18.48 48.83
CA ALA A 46 -5.09 -18.64 47.86
C ALA A 46 -6.39 -19.00 48.58
N LYS A 47 -7.51 -18.43 48.13
CA LYS A 47 -8.84 -18.70 48.73
C LYS A 47 -9.34 -20.13 48.50
N ILE A 48 -8.65 -20.89 47.66
CA ILE A 48 -8.96 -22.27 47.31
C ILE A 48 -7.68 -23.10 47.33
N ASP A 49 -7.80 -24.40 47.54
CA ASP A 49 -6.68 -25.32 47.31
C ASP A 49 -6.35 -25.34 45.82
N LEU A 50 -5.10 -25.10 45.44
CA LEU A 50 -4.67 -25.01 44.03
C LEU A 50 -3.75 -26.17 43.63
N TYR A 51 -2.82 -26.57 44.51
CA TYR A 51 -1.73 -27.47 44.15
C TYR A 51 -1.22 -28.25 45.35
N LYS A 52 -1.00 -29.56 45.16
CA LYS A 52 -0.44 -30.45 46.18
C LYS A 52 1.04 -30.72 45.90
N LEU A 53 1.92 -29.92 46.52
CA LEU A 53 3.38 -29.95 46.28
C LEU A 53 4.05 -31.32 46.47
N LYS A 54 3.52 -32.22 47.31
CA LYS A 54 4.11 -33.55 47.51
C LYS A 54 3.73 -34.52 46.39
N GLN A 55 2.50 -34.43 45.90
CA GLN A 55 1.95 -35.30 44.87
C GLN A 55 2.21 -34.75 43.46
N ASP A 56 2.64 -33.49 43.35
CA ASP A 56 2.81 -32.77 42.08
C ASP A 56 1.53 -32.70 41.25
N THR A 57 0.38 -32.63 41.94
CA THR A 57 -0.95 -32.60 41.31
C THR A 57 -1.66 -31.26 41.49
N ILE A 58 -2.35 -30.81 40.44
CA ILE A 58 -3.27 -29.68 40.48
C ILE A 58 -4.59 -30.13 41.13
N SER A 59 -5.17 -29.27 41.98
CA SER A 59 -6.42 -29.59 42.69
C SER A 59 -7.64 -29.54 41.76
N THR A 60 -8.74 -30.17 42.17
CA THR A 60 -10.01 -30.15 41.43
C THR A 60 -10.74 -28.79 41.48
N HIS A 61 -10.40 -27.90 42.42
CA HIS A 61 -11.13 -26.65 42.60
C HIS A 61 -10.93 -25.69 41.42
N ILE A 62 -9.70 -25.61 40.90
CA ILE A 62 -9.41 -24.78 39.72
C ILE A 62 -10.11 -25.34 38.48
N ALA A 63 -10.18 -26.66 38.31
CA ALA A 63 -10.90 -27.29 37.21
C ALA A 63 -12.39 -26.92 37.20
N LYS A 64 -13.04 -26.86 38.37
CA LYS A 64 -14.44 -26.40 38.49
C LYS A 64 -14.61 -24.95 38.03
N ILE A 65 -13.69 -24.06 38.40
CA ILE A 65 -13.72 -22.65 37.95
C ILE A 65 -13.53 -22.57 36.44
N ILE A 66 -12.55 -23.30 35.90
CA ILE A 66 -12.27 -23.33 34.45
C ILE A 66 -13.46 -23.89 33.68
N PHE A 67 -14.14 -24.92 34.18
CA PHE A 67 -15.35 -25.47 33.57
C PHE A 67 -16.50 -24.46 33.52
N GLU A 68 -16.73 -23.70 34.60
CA GLU A 68 -17.74 -22.64 34.60
C GLU A 68 -17.41 -21.53 33.58
N ILE A 69 -16.13 -21.14 33.48
CA ILE A 69 -15.68 -20.20 32.43
C ILE A 69 -15.91 -20.81 31.05
N TYR A 70 -15.60 -22.08 30.85
CA TYR A 70 -15.78 -22.76 29.57
C TYR A 70 -17.25 -22.74 29.16
N LYS A 71 -18.15 -23.10 30.07
CA LYS A 71 -19.59 -23.06 29.87
C LYS A 71 -20.11 -21.66 29.49
N LEU A 72 -19.65 -20.61 30.18
CA LEU A 72 -20.08 -19.24 29.93
C LEU A 72 -19.50 -18.64 28.64
N THR A 73 -18.31 -19.09 28.23
CA THR A 73 -17.65 -18.61 27.01
C THR A 73 -18.06 -19.40 25.76
N TYR A 74 -18.56 -20.63 25.89
CA TYR A 74 -18.92 -21.46 24.74
C TYR A 74 -19.91 -20.80 23.76
N PRO A 75 -21.02 -20.15 24.20
CA PRO A 75 -21.93 -19.44 23.28
C PRO A 75 -21.24 -18.32 22.49
N LEU A 76 -20.18 -17.73 23.06
CA LEU A 76 -19.44 -16.63 22.44
C LEU A 76 -18.54 -17.09 21.28
N ARG A 77 -18.24 -18.39 21.17
CA ARG A 77 -17.43 -18.93 20.07
C ARG A 77 -18.10 -18.68 18.73
N ASN A 78 -19.38 -19.04 18.61
CA ASN A 78 -20.16 -18.83 17.38
C ASN A 78 -20.44 -17.34 17.11
N TYR A 79 -20.49 -16.54 18.18
CA TYR A 79 -20.74 -15.11 18.09
C TYR A 79 -19.60 -14.33 17.41
N PHE A 80 -18.35 -14.60 17.81
CA PHE A 80 -17.19 -13.80 17.38
C PHE A 80 -16.65 -14.11 15.99
N GLN A 81 -16.94 -15.28 15.41
CA GLN A 81 -16.53 -15.67 14.04
C GLN A 81 -15.10 -15.23 13.66
N LEU A 82 -14.12 -15.64 14.47
CA LEU A 82 -12.70 -15.34 14.20
C LEU A 82 -12.18 -16.14 13.01
N ASP A 83 -11.38 -15.48 12.16
CA ASP A 83 -10.52 -16.17 11.19
C ASP A 83 -9.55 -17.08 11.97
N LYS A 84 -9.65 -18.39 11.74
CA LYS A 84 -8.90 -19.41 12.50
C LYS A 84 -7.39 -19.32 12.28
N GLU A 85 -6.96 -18.96 11.07
CA GLU A 85 -5.53 -18.88 10.73
C GLU A 85 -4.92 -17.59 11.26
N LYS A 86 -5.60 -16.46 11.01
CA LYS A 86 -5.10 -15.12 11.37
C LYS A 86 -5.39 -14.73 12.81
N LYS A 87 -6.27 -15.48 13.49
CA LYS A 87 -6.79 -15.18 14.83
C LYS A 87 -7.29 -13.74 14.92
N ARG A 88 -8.02 -13.28 13.91
CA ARG A 88 -8.53 -11.90 13.78
C ARG A 88 -10.00 -11.90 13.39
N PHE A 89 -10.67 -10.79 13.67
CA PHE A 89 -12.00 -10.54 13.11
C PHE A 89 -11.91 -10.33 11.60
N THR A 90 -13.03 -10.51 10.90
CA THR A 90 -13.10 -10.24 9.47
C THR A 90 -12.92 -8.74 9.19
N PRO A 91 -12.38 -8.35 8.03
CA PRO A 91 -12.27 -6.93 7.67
C PRO A 91 -13.61 -6.18 7.72
N SER A 92 -14.72 -6.86 7.39
CA SER A 92 -16.07 -6.30 7.47
C SER A 92 -16.52 -6.03 8.91
N PHE A 93 -16.12 -6.87 9.87
CA PHE A 93 -16.40 -6.63 11.28
C PHE A 93 -15.52 -5.49 11.82
N GLU A 94 -14.24 -5.42 11.45
CA GLU A 94 -13.36 -4.30 11.82
C GLU A 94 -13.93 -2.95 11.39
N GLU A 95 -14.39 -2.88 10.13
CA GLU A 95 -15.08 -1.69 9.59
C GLU A 95 -16.38 -1.39 10.34
N SER A 96 -17.25 -2.38 10.51
CA SER A 96 -18.51 -2.22 11.25
C SER A 96 -18.29 -1.79 12.70
N TYR A 97 -17.20 -2.26 13.33
CA TYR A 97 -16.78 -1.85 14.66
C TYR A 97 -16.46 -0.36 14.71
N ILE A 98 -15.70 0.16 13.76
CA ILE A 98 -15.40 1.59 13.69
C ILE A 98 -16.68 2.40 13.40
N LEU A 99 -17.50 1.94 12.46
CA LEU A 99 -18.78 2.59 12.12
C LEU A 99 -19.76 2.64 13.31
N SER A 100 -19.67 1.69 14.25
CA SER A 100 -20.53 1.69 15.44
C SER A 100 -20.32 2.90 16.37
N PHE A 101 -19.17 3.59 16.26
CA PHE A 101 -18.82 4.83 16.98
C PHE A 101 -19.22 6.12 16.25
N HIS A 102 -19.81 6.02 15.07
CA HIS A 102 -20.23 7.18 14.30
C HIS A 102 -21.62 7.66 14.77
N ASP A 103 -21.78 8.98 14.79
CA ASP A 103 -23.09 9.60 14.82
C ASP A 103 -23.67 9.72 13.39
N GLU A 104 -24.90 10.19 13.27
CA GLU A 104 -25.59 10.31 11.98
C GLU A 104 -24.81 11.19 11.00
N LYS A 105 -24.30 12.33 11.47
CA LYS A 105 -23.52 13.27 10.65
C LYS A 105 -22.24 12.64 10.11
N THR A 106 -21.51 11.91 10.95
CA THR A 106 -20.26 11.24 10.53
C THR A 106 -20.55 10.11 9.56
N LEU A 107 -21.66 9.37 9.73
CA LEU A 107 -22.10 8.34 8.78
C LEU A 107 -22.45 8.94 7.42
N GLU A 108 -23.08 10.11 7.36
CA GLU A 108 -23.37 10.79 6.09
C GLU A 108 -22.11 11.21 5.35
N LEU A 109 -21.09 11.70 6.06
CA LEU A 109 -19.79 12.01 5.48
C LEU A 109 -19.11 10.74 4.94
N TYR A 110 -19.11 9.66 5.73
CA TYR A 110 -18.55 8.37 5.33
C TYR A 110 -19.21 7.82 4.06
N LYS A 111 -20.56 7.87 3.94
CA LYS A 111 -21.28 7.39 2.74
C LYS A 111 -20.80 8.02 1.43
N LYS A 112 -20.36 9.29 1.47
CA LYS A 112 -19.86 10.00 0.29
C LYS A 112 -18.48 9.51 -0.18
N ILE A 113 -17.72 8.84 0.68
CA ILE A 113 -16.33 8.42 0.45
C ILE A 113 -16.10 6.91 0.61
N SER A 114 -17.14 6.16 0.97
CA SER A 114 -17.05 4.72 1.27
C SER A 114 -17.17 3.81 0.04
N SER A 115 -17.70 4.32 -1.07
CA SER A 115 -17.90 3.53 -2.29
C SER A 115 -17.39 4.24 -3.53
N GLU A 116 -16.89 3.45 -4.47
CA GLU A 116 -16.45 3.96 -5.76
C GLU A 116 -17.61 4.60 -6.54
N ASP A 117 -18.83 4.05 -6.44
CA ASP A 117 -19.99 4.55 -7.18
C ASP A 117 -20.45 5.94 -6.71
N GLU A 118 -20.44 6.21 -5.41
CA GLU A 118 -20.73 7.55 -4.88
C GLU A 118 -19.65 8.56 -5.28
N ILE A 119 -18.38 8.13 -5.27
CA ILE A 119 -17.26 8.95 -5.74
C ILE A 119 -17.47 9.33 -7.22
N LYS A 120 -17.79 8.34 -8.06
CA LYS A 120 -18.08 8.52 -9.50
C LYS A 120 -19.22 9.50 -9.73
N LYS A 121 -20.35 9.27 -9.06
CA LYS A 121 -21.54 10.11 -9.16
C LYS A 121 -21.23 11.56 -8.80
N THR A 122 -20.46 11.78 -7.74
CA THR A 122 -20.03 13.13 -7.32
C THR A 122 -19.15 13.80 -8.37
N ILE A 123 -18.18 13.08 -8.96
CA ILE A 123 -17.33 13.62 -10.03
C ILE A 123 -18.18 14.03 -11.25
N SER A 124 -19.15 13.21 -11.64
CA SER A 124 -20.06 13.53 -12.75
C SER A 124 -20.93 14.76 -12.47
N GLN A 125 -21.46 14.89 -11.25
CA GLN A 125 -22.23 16.07 -10.83
C GLN A 125 -21.39 17.37 -10.85
N MET A 126 -20.07 17.25 -10.69
CA MET A 126 -19.12 18.37 -10.79
C MET A 126 -18.65 18.66 -12.22
N GLY A 127 -19.31 18.09 -13.24
CA GLY A 127 -18.99 18.34 -14.64
C GLY A 127 -17.64 17.77 -15.06
N MET A 128 -17.20 16.66 -14.44
CA MET A 128 -15.92 16.00 -14.72
C MET A 128 -14.68 16.86 -14.41
N ASP A 129 -14.82 17.92 -13.61
CA ASP A 129 -13.69 18.74 -13.15
C ASP A 129 -12.95 18.05 -12.01
N ILE A 130 -11.90 17.30 -12.37
CA ILE A 130 -11.10 16.53 -11.42
C ILE A 130 -10.42 17.41 -10.36
N LYS A 131 -10.05 18.65 -10.69
CA LYS A 131 -9.41 19.54 -9.71
C LYS A 131 -10.40 19.92 -8.62
N LYS A 132 -11.61 20.35 -9.01
CA LYS A 132 -12.69 20.62 -8.05
C LYS A 132 -13.07 19.38 -7.25
N ALA A 133 -13.21 18.23 -7.91
CA ALA A 133 -13.53 16.97 -7.23
C ALA A 133 -12.45 16.59 -6.19
N THR A 134 -11.17 16.76 -6.52
CA THR A 134 -10.06 16.47 -5.60
C THR A 134 -10.15 17.35 -4.35
N SER A 135 -10.27 18.66 -4.52
CA SER A 135 -10.40 19.58 -3.38
C SER A 135 -11.66 19.33 -2.55
N TYR A 136 -12.76 18.93 -3.19
CA TYR A 136 -13.98 18.54 -2.50
C TYR A 136 -13.77 17.31 -1.61
N PHE A 137 -13.18 16.23 -2.15
CA PHE A 137 -12.97 15.01 -1.37
C PHE A 137 -11.93 15.19 -0.26
N GLU A 138 -10.90 16.00 -0.48
CA GLU A 138 -9.95 16.38 0.59
C GLU A 138 -10.65 17.09 1.74
N LYS A 139 -11.59 17.99 1.42
CA LYS A 139 -12.43 18.66 2.42
C LYS A 139 -13.34 17.68 3.15
N ILE A 140 -14.04 16.79 2.44
CA ILE A 140 -14.90 15.77 3.07
C ILE A 140 -14.10 14.82 3.98
N ILE A 141 -12.91 14.39 3.56
CA ILE A 141 -12.04 13.54 4.38
C ILE A 141 -11.59 14.30 5.63
N THR A 142 -11.22 15.57 5.51
CA THR A 142 -10.86 16.40 6.66
C THR A 142 -12.04 16.55 7.62
N GLU A 143 -13.21 16.96 7.12
CA GLU A 143 -14.44 17.10 7.92
C GLU A 143 -14.86 15.78 8.59
N TYR A 144 -14.64 14.65 7.92
CA TYR A 144 -14.89 13.32 8.49
C TYR A 144 -13.95 13.04 9.67
N LEU A 145 -12.65 13.29 9.50
CA LEU A 145 -11.63 13.02 10.51
C LEU A 145 -11.72 13.95 11.73
N ASP A 146 -12.20 15.18 11.54
CA ASP A 146 -12.41 16.14 12.62
C ASP A 146 -13.45 15.67 13.65
N ASN A 147 -14.30 14.68 13.33
CA ASN A 147 -15.24 14.06 14.28
C ASN A 147 -14.58 12.99 15.20
N PHE A 148 -13.27 12.77 15.06
CA PHE A 148 -12.50 11.79 15.83
C PHE A 148 -11.31 12.44 16.51
N ASP A 149 -11.50 12.84 17.77
CA ASP A 149 -10.40 13.27 18.61
C ASP A 149 -9.49 12.09 19.03
N LYS A 150 -8.37 12.43 19.66
CA LYS A 150 -7.37 11.46 20.12
C LYS A 150 -7.94 10.48 21.15
N GLU A 151 -8.89 10.91 21.99
CA GLU A 151 -9.48 10.08 23.04
C GLU A 151 -10.38 9.02 22.43
N LYS A 152 -11.27 9.41 21.51
CA LYS A 152 -12.15 8.53 20.76
C LYS A 152 -11.37 7.52 19.92
N ILE A 153 -10.32 7.95 19.23
CA ILE A 153 -9.42 7.03 18.49
C ILE A 153 -8.77 6.02 19.43
N THR A 154 -8.31 6.48 20.60
CA THR A 154 -7.70 5.61 21.61
C THR A 154 -8.71 4.60 22.16
N GLU A 155 -9.95 5.03 22.41
CA GLU A 155 -11.04 4.17 22.87
C GLU A 155 -11.39 3.11 21.83
N ILE A 156 -11.55 3.49 20.55
CA ILE A 156 -11.81 2.56 19.44
C ILE A 156 -10.73 1.48 19.40
N ASN A 157 -9.46 1.88 19.33
CA ASN A 157 -8.35 0.94 19.19
C ASN A 157 -8.17 0.04 20.43
N ARG A 158 -8.29 0.59 21.64
CA ARG A 158 -8.13 -0.18 22.88
C ARG A 158 -9.30 -1.13 23.12
N SER A 159 -10.54 -0.66 22.97
CA SER A 159 -11.74 -1.51 23.15
C SER A 159 -11.78 -2.64 22.13
N PHE A 160 -11.45 -2.34 20.86
CA PHE A 160 -11.35 -3.36 19.82
C PHE A 160 -10.26 -4.40 20.14
N SER A 161 -9.06 -3.94 20.49
CA SER A 161 -7.96 -4.83 20.83
C SER A 161 -8.34 -5.74 21.99
N ASN A 162 -8.94 -5.16 23.04
CA ASN A 162 -9.41 -5.89 24.20
C ASN A 162 -10.46 -6.94 23.84
N LEU A 163 -11.45 -6.57 23.02
CA LEU A 163 -12.47 -7.50 22.51
C LEU A 163 -11.84 -8.64 21.70
N LEU A 164 -10.85 -8.34 20.86
CA LEU A 164 -10.17 -9.36 20.07
C LEU A 164 -9.41 -10.36 20.96
N TYR A 165 -8.71 -9.87 21.98
CA TYR A 165 -8.00 -10.74 22.92
C TYR A 165 -8.96 -11.57 23.77
N PHE A 166 -10.09 -11.00 24.17
CA PHE A 166 -11.17 -11.76 24.81
C PHE A 166 -11.75 -12.83 23.87
N ALA A 167 -12.00 -12.49 22.60
CA ALA A 167 -12.46 -13.46 21.61
C ALA A 167 -11.43 -14.60 21.41
N ARG A 168 -10.13 -14.30 21.41
CA ARG A 168 -9.08 -15.33 21.36
C ARG A 168 -9.10 -16.23 22.60
N PHE A 169 -9.36 -15.66 23.78
CA PHE A 169 -9.53 -16.41 25.02
C PHE A 169 -10.76 -17.33 24.99
N VAL A 170 -11.88 -16.87 24.45
CA VAL A 170 -13.09 -17.69 24.22
C VAL A 170 -12.79 -18.93 23.36
N TYR A 171 -11.84 -18.80 22.43
CA TYR A 171 -11.38 -19.89 21.55
C TYR A 171 -10.23 -20.74 22.15
N TYR A 172 -9.80 -20.48 23.39
CA TYR A 172 -8.85 -21.36 24.08
C TYR A 172 -9.44 -22.77 24.20
N ASP A 173 -8.60 -23.80 24.03
CA ASP A 173 -9.03 -25.19 24.07
C ASP A 173 -9.19 -25.69 25.51
N PHE A 174 -10.28 -25.27 26.14
CA PHE A 174 -10.66 -25.70 27.48
C PHE A 174 -10.92 -27.21 27.56
N TYR A 175 -11.32 -27.84 26.45
CA TYR A 175 -11.65 -29.26 26.43
C TYR A 175 -10.42 -30.12 26.72
N ILE A 176 -9.30 -29.85 26.03
CA ILE A 176 -8.04 -30.57 26.25
C ILE A 176 -7.60 -30.45 27.70
N LEU A 177 -7.60 -29.24 28.26
CA LEU A 177 -7.18 -29.01 29.64
C LEU A 177 -8.09 -29.73 30.66
N LEU A 178 -9.42 -29.66 30.48
CA LEU A 178 -10.37 -30.25 31.43
C LEU A 178 -10.39 -31.78 31.38
N ARG A 179 -10.03 -32.39 30.25
CA ARG A 179 -9.96 -33.85 30.09
C ARG A 179 -8.89 -34.50 30.96
N GLU A 180 -7.83 -33.76 31.30
CA GLU A 180 -6.81 -34.23 32.25
C GLU A 180 -7.33 -34.32 33.69
N PHE A 181 -8.41 -33.60 34.02
CA PHE A 181 -9.08 -33.71 35.33
C PHE A 181 -10.21 -34.74 35.31
N ASP A 182 -10.85 -34.96 34.16
CA ASP A 182 -11.90 -35.96 33.95
C ASP A 182 -11.76 -36.60 32.56
N PRO A 183 -11.20 -37.83 32.44
CA PRO A 183 -11.01 -38.49 31.16
C PRO A 183 -12.30 -38.74 30.36
N ASN A 184 -13.45 -38.77 31.05
CA ASN A 184 -14.78 -38.94 30.47
C ASN A 184 -15.47 -37.59 30.21
N PHE A 185 -14.75 -36.48 30.33
CA PHE A 185 -15.25 -35.16 29.96
C PHE A 185 -15.58 -35.13 28.47
N GLU A 186 -16.80 -34.70 28.16
CA GLU A 186 -17.31 -34.61 26.79
C GLU A 186 -17.34 -33.14 26.35
N ASP A 187 -16.89 -32.88 25.13
CA ASP A 187 -16.84 -31.53 24.60
C ASP A 187 -18.25 -30.95 24.42
N ALA A 188 -18.43 -29.67 24.78
CA ALA A 188 -19.68 -28.93 24.68
C ALA A 188 -20.90 -29.49 25.45
N GLN A 189 -20.73 -30.49 26.31
CA GLN A 189 -21.82 -31.12 27.07
C GLN A 189 -21.93 -30.54 28.49
N PHE A 190 -22.58 -29.38 28.62
CA PHE A 190 -22.66 -28.63 29.89
C PHE A 190 -23.78 -29.06 30.85
N LEU A 191 -24.65 -29.99 30.44
CA LEU A 191 -25.73 -30.53 31.28
C LEU A 191 -25.21 -31.65 32.21
N LYS A 192 -24.21 -32.40 31.76
CA LYS A 192 -23.54 -33.44 32.55
C LYS A 192 -22.55 -32.78 33.50
N LYS A 193 -22.63 -33.11 34.80
CA LYS A 193 -21.67 -32.61 35.78
C LYS A 193 -20.36 -33.40 35.66
N PRO A 194 -19.21 -32.75 35.41
CA PRO A 194 -17.93 -33.44 35.36
C PRO A 194 -17.52 -34.03 36.71
N SER A 195 -16.82 -35.16 36.69
CA SER A 195 -16.29 -35.84 37.86
C SER A 195 -14.79 -35.59 38.00
N PHE A 196 -14.41 -34.33 38.23
CA PHE A 196 -13.01 -33.94 38.30
C PHE A 196 -12.23 -34.63 39.43
N SER A 197 -11.06 -35.14 39.07
CA SER A 197 -10.02 -35.69 39.93
C SER A 197 -8.73 -34.87 39.82
N PRO A 198 -7.81 -34.91 40.81
CA PRO A 198 -6.55 -34.18 40.71
C PRO A 198 -5.73 -34.61 39.50
N ALA A 199 -5.22 -33.65 38.73
CA ALA A 199 -4.45 -33.89 37.51
C ALA A 199 -2.94 -33.71 37.74
N ASP A 200 -2.12 -34.37 36.93
CA ASP A 200 -0.65 -34.25 36.97
C ASP A 200 -0.23 -32.83 36.55
N GLY A 201 0.44 -32.11 37.47
CA GLY A 201 0.86 -30.73 37.27
C GLY A 201 1.89 -30.57 36.15
N PRO A 202 3.01 -31.30 36.18
CA PRO A 202 3.97 -31.34 35.09
C PRO A 202 3.37 -31.54 33.69
N LEU A 203 2.39 -32.42 33.51
CA LEU A 203 1.73 -32.64 32.21
C LEU A 203 0.98 -31.39 31.72
N LEU A 204 0.30 -30.69 32.63
CA LEU A 204 -0.54 -29.53 32.31
C LEU A 204 0.19 -28.19 32.27
N ARG A 205 1.51 -28.17 32.52
CA ARG A 205 2.29 -26.93 32.65
C ARG A 205 2.11 -25.98 31.47
N ASN A 206 2.21 -26.51 30.25
CA ASN A 206 2.14 -25.71 29.03
C ASN A 206 0.73 -25.18 28.78
N ASP A 207 -0.29 -25.98 29.06
CA ASP A 207 -1.69 -25.59 28.93
C ASP A 207 -2.05 -24.47 29.91
N ILE A 208 -1.63 -24.60 31.18
CA ILE A 208 -1.82 -23.56 32.20
C ILE A 208 -1.08 -22.27 31.82
N TYR A 209 0.14 -22.38 31.26
CA TYR A 209 0.88 -21.22 30.78
C TYR A 209 0.14 -20.52 29.63
N SER A 210 -0.33 -21.28 28.63
CA SER A 210 -1.10 -20.76 27.50
C SER A 210 -2.42 -20.14 27.94
N LEU A 211 -3.12 -20.75 28.90
CA LEU A 211 -4.35 -20.21 29.47
C LEU A 211 -4.09 -18.87 30.17
N GLN A 212 -3.06 -18.83 31.03
CA GLN A 212 -2.66 -17.60 31.72
C GLN A 212 -2.26 -16.51 30.73
N GLN A 213 -1.48 -16.84 29.70
CA GLN A 213 -1.10 -15.91 28.64
C GLN A 213 -2.33 -15.35 27.91
N SER A 214 -3.32 -16.19 27.60
CA SER A 214 -4.56 -15.74 26.96
C SER A 214 -5.41 -14.87 27.90
N LEU A 215 -5.41 -15.17 29.18
CA LEU A 215 -6.21 -14.48 30.20
C LEU A 215 -5.72 -13.05 30.45
N ILE A 216 -4.40 -12.84 30.51
CA ILE A 216 -3.82 -11.51 30.79
C ILE A 216 -3.85 -10.56 29.59
N ASN A 217 -4.13 -11.08 28.39
CA ASN A 217 -4.11 -10.29 27.15
C ASN A 217 -5.30 -9.33 27.01
N PHE A 218 -6.29 -9.42 27.90
CA PHE A 218 -7.43 -8.51 27.93
C PHE A 218 -7.77 -8.11 29.38
N ASP A 219 -8.50 -7.01 29.53
CA ASP A 219 -9.09 -6.50 30.76
C ASP A 219 -10.60 -6.81 30.77
N GLU A 220 -11.14 -7.30 31.87
CA GLU A 220 -12.57 -7.59 32.03
C GLU A 220 -13.43 -6.37 32.42
N GLY A 221 -12.85 -5.17 32.49
CA GLY A 221 -13.53 -3.95 32.87
C GLY A 221 -14.16 -3.20 31.69
N LYS A 222 -14.11 -1.86 31.77
CA LYS A 222 -14.83 -0.94 30.87
C LYS A 222 -14.54 -1.19 29.39
N LEU A 223 -13.30 -1.54 29.03
CA LEU A 223 -12.92 -1.77 27.63
C LEU A 223 -13.63 -2.99 27.04
N LEU A 224 -13.84 -4.04 27.84
CA LEU A 224 -14.59 -5.21 27.39
C LEU A 224 -16.08 -4.88 27.27
N ASP A 225 -16.62 -4.12 28.22
CA ASP A 225 -18.02 -3.69 28.18
C ASP A 225 -18.32 -2.89 26.91
N ILE A 226 -17.47 -1.92 26.55
CA ILE A 226 -17.58 -1.17 25.29
C ILE A 226 -17.50 -2.12 24.10
N GLY A 227 -16.51 -3.01 24.07
CA GLY A 227 -16.33 -3.96 22.96
C GLY A 227 -17.54 -4.87 22.75
N MET A 228 -18.10 -5.41 23.83
CA MET A 228 -19.28 -6.27 23.81
C MET A 228 -20.53 -5.50 23.37
N GLU A 229 -20.74 -4.27 23.86
CA GLU A 229 -21.84 -3.39 23.44
C GLU A 229 -21.79 -3.12 21.94
N ARG A 230 -20.61 -2.74 21.41
CA ARG A 230 -20.42 -2.50 19.97
C ARG A 230 -20.64 -3.75 19.14
N ALA A 231 -20.11 -4.89 19.58
CA ALA A 231 -20.35 -6.16 18.92
C ALA A 231 -21.85 -6.49 18.87
N ALA A 232 -22.59 -6.26 19.96
CA ALA A 232 -24.02 -6.53 20.03
C ALA A 232 -24.81 -5.62 19.08
N LYS A 233 -24.44 -4.34 18.99
CA LYS A 233 -25.01 -3.39 18.01
C LYS A 233 -24.80 -3.84 16.57
N ILE A 234 -23.64 -4.42 16.25
CA ILE A 234 -23.32 -4.93 14.90
C ILE A 234 -24.09 -6.22 14.58
N LYS A 235 -24.13 -7.15 15.55
CA LYS A 235 -24.74 -8.47 15.36
C LYS A 235 -26.27 -8.47 15.52
N GLY A 236 -26.83 -7.45 16.17
CA GLY A 236 -28.26 -7.30 16.42
C GLY A 236 -28.81 -8.12 17.59
N PHE A 237 -27.95 -8.78 18.37
CA PHE A 237 -28.36 -9.54 19.56
C PHE A 237 -27.20 -9.66 20.56
N THR A 238 -27.53 -9.94 21.83
CA THR A 238 -26.56 -10.22 22.90
C THR A 238 -26.44 -11.73 23.11
N PRO A 239 -25.21 -12.29 23.14
CA PRO A 239 -25.02 -13.73 23.26
C PRO A 239 -25.11 -14.26 24.71
N LEU A 240 -25.05 -13.36 25.70
CA LEU A 240 -25.19 -13.64 27.12
C LEU A 240 -26.10 -12.58 27.74
N ASP A 241 -26.94 -13.00 28.69
CA ASP A 241 -27.66 -12.04 29.54
C ASP A 241 -26.71 -11.41 30.58
N GLU A 242 -27.19 -10.35 31.22
CA GLU A 242 -26.41 -9.56 32.18
C GLU A 242 -25.90 -10.38 33.37
N LYS A 243 -26.71 -11.33 33.87
CA LYS A 243 -26.35 -12.19 35.00
C LYS A 243 -25.19 -13.12 34.65
N HIS A 244 -25.26 -13.78 33.50
CA HIS A 244 -24.21 -14.68 33.03
C HIS A 244 -22.93 -13.92 32.66
N TYR A 245 -23.06 -12.74 32.05
CA TYR A 245 -21.92 -11.90 31.72
C TYR A 245 -21.21 -11.36 32.97
N SER A 246 -21.95 -10.86 33.97
CA SER A 246 -21.39 -10.44 35.25
C SER A 246 -20.67 -11.61 35.95
N ARG A 247 -21.28 -12.79 35.95
CA ARG A 247 -20.67 -13.99 36.54
C ARG A 247 -19.35 -14.37 35.85
N LEU A 248 -19.28 -14.26 34.53
CA LEU A 248 -18.05 -14.51 33.76
C LEU A 248 -16.95 -13.53 34.16
N LYS A 249 -17.28 -12.23 34.25
CA LYS A 249 -16.34 -11.19 34.70
C LYS A 249 -15.82 -11.47 36.11
N ASP A 250 -16.69 -11.86 37.03
CA ASP A 250 -16.31 -12.19 38.41
C ASP A 250 -15.35 -13.37 38.48
N LEU A 251 -15.59 -14.43 37.70
CA LEU A 251 -14.73 -15.61 37.64
C LEU A 251 -13.34 -15.25 37.09
N ILE A 252 -13.29 -14.51 35.97
CA ILE A 252 -12.04 -14.03 35.36
C ILE A 252 -11.28 -13.14 36.34
N SER A 253 -11.96 -12.18 36.95
CA SER A 253 -11.34 -11.24 37.90
C SER A 253 -10.83 -11.97 39.14
N THR A 254 -11.53 -13.00 39.59
CA THR A 254 -11.10 -13.85 40.70
C THR A 254 -9.79 -14.57 40.36
N ILE A 255 -9.68 -15.18 39.18
CA ILE A 255 -8.44 -15.86 38.77
C ILE A 255 -7.28 -14.86 38.70
N LYS A 256 -7.50 -13.69 38.06
CA LYS A 256 -6.45 -12.67 37.87
C LYS A 256 -5.98 -12.07 39.19
N LYS A 257 -6.90 -11.54 40.01
CA LYS A 257 -6.57 -10.86 41.28
C LYS A 257 -5.88 -11.75 42.29
N ASN A 258 -6.20 -13.05 42.31
CA ASN A 258 -5.58 -14.00 43.22
C ASN A 258 -4.42 -14.78 42.58
N GLU A 259 -4.03 -14.45 41.35
CA GLU A 259 -2.91 -15.04 40.62
C GLU A 259 -2.93 -16.58 40.55
N TYR A 260 -4.10 -17.20 40.49
CA TYR A 260 -4.24 -18.66 40.66
C TYR A 260 -3.37 -19.47 39.68
N LEU A 261 -3.38 -19.12 38.39
CA LEU A 261 -2.62 -19.85 37.38
C LEU A 261 -1.11 -19.62 37.53
N VAL A 262 -0.69 -18.42 37.97
CA VAL A 262 0.73 -18.11 38.23
C VAL A 262 1.24 -18.92 39.42
N LEU A 263 0.45 -19.02 40.49
CA LEU A 263 0.79 -19.84 41.66
C LEU A 263 0.92 -21.33 41.29
N ILE A 264 0.04 -21.84 40.43
CA ILE A 264 0.15 -23.21 39.91
C ILE A 264 1.45 -23.38 39.12
N LEU A 265 1.78 -22.46 38.20
CA LEU A 265 3.02 -22.53 37.40
C LEU A 265 4.28 -22.49 38.27
N LYS A 266 4.33 -21.60 39.27
CA LYS A 266 5.43 -21.55 40.24
C LYS A 266 5.58 -22.86 41.02
N ALA A 267 4.46 -23.47 41.41
CA ALA A 267 4.43 -24.73 42.15
C ALA A 267 4.94 -25.91 41.30
N ILE A 268 4.51 -26.01 40.04
CA ILE A 268 4.99 -27.01 39.08
C ILE A 268 6.50 -26.82 38.82
N ASP A 269 6.91 -25.58 38.56
CA ASP A 269 8.31 -25.24 38.26
C ASP A 269 9.23 -25.35 39.48
N LYS A 270 8.64 -25.42 40.68
CA LYS A 270 9.34 -25.39 41.97
C LYS A 270 10.26 -24.16 42.05
N LYS A 271 9.77 -23.01 41.57
CA LYS A 271 10.46 -21.72 41.51
C LYS A 271 9.58 -20.61 42.07
N LEU A 272 10.19 -19.67 42.77
CA LEU A 272 9.50 -18.49 43.33
C LEU A 272 9.31 -17.37 42.31
N THR A 273 10.15 -17.37 41.26
CA THR A 273 10.09 -16.43 40.14
C THR A 273 8.85 -16.71 39.29
N SER A 274 8.05 -15.68 39.04
CA SER A 274 6.92 -15.80 38.12
C SER A 274 7.39 -16.05 36.69
N PRO A 275 6.66 -16.85 35.90
CA PRO A 275 6.89 -16.95 34.46
C PRO A 275 6.75 -15.58 33.79
N ILE A 276 7.53 -15.37 32.73
CA ILE A 276 7.43 -14.16 31.91
C ILE A 276 6.29 -14.38 30.90
N PHE A 277 5.38 -13.42 30.83
CA PHE A 277 4.30 -13.40 29.85
C PHE A 277 4.47 -12.21 28.90
N GLN A 278 3.99 -12.39 27.68
CA GLN A 278 4.02 -11.35 26.66
C GLN A 278 2.88 -10.35 26.89
N THR A 279 3.17 -9.07 26.73
CA THR A 279 2.14 -8.03 26.73
C THR A 279 1.47 -7.95 25.36
N PRO A 280 0.12 -7.86 25.31
CA PRO A 280 -0.58 -7.72 24.06
C PRO A 280 -0.29 -6.36 23.41
N ALA A 281 -0.12 -6.34 22.09
CA ALA A 281 -0.03 -5.10 21.33
C ALA A 281 -1.42 -4.46 21.13
N ILE A 282 -1.50 -3.14 21.16
CA ILE A 282 -2.71 -2.42 20.74
C ILE A 282 -2.74 -2.42 19.20
N ILE A 283 -3.87 -2.83 18.63
CA ILE A 283 -4.09 -2.85 17.19
C ILE A 283 -4.71 -1.52 16.77
N ASP A 284 -4.04 -0.82 15.86
CA ASP A 284 -4.54 0.42 15.27
C ASP A 284 -5.44 0.14 14.06
N ILE A 285 -6.70 -0.18 14.35
CA ILE A 285 -7.71 -0.39 13.32
C ILE A 285 -8.17 0.92 12.68
N PHE A 286 -8.17 2.02 13.44
CA PHE A 286 -8.65 3.31 12.96
C PHE A 286 -7.75 3.87 11.86
N SER A 287 -6.43 3.92 12.07
CA SER A 287 -5.50 4.41 11.04
C SER A 287 -5.53 3.52 9.79
N THR A 288 -5.63 2.20 9.97
CA THR A 288 -5.76 1.24 8.87
C THR A 288 -7.02 1.51 8.04
N PHE A 289 -8.14 1.78 8.71
CA PHE A 289 -9.41 2.13 8.08
C PHE A 289 -9.34 3.46 7.31
N VAL A 290 -8.80 4.51 7.93
CA VAL A 290 -8.62 5.83 7.28
C VAL A 290 -7.71 5.71 6.06
N PHE A 291 -6.64 4.91 6.14
CA PHE A 291 -5.75 4.67 5.01
C PHE A 291 -6.50 4.02 3.84
N LYS A 292 -7.36 3.03 4.11
CA LYS A 292 -8.18 2.37 3.07
C LYS A 292 -9.13 3.35 2.39
N ILE A 293 -9.85 4.18 3.16
CA ILE A 293 -10.79 5.17 2.61
C ILE A 293 -10.04 6.18 1.72
N ARG A 294 -8.93 6.75 2.22
CA ARG A 294 -8.10 7.67 1.43
C ARG A 294 -7.60 6.99 0.15
N GLY A 295 -7.13 5.75 0.27
CA GLY A 295 -6.69 4.94 -0.87
C GLY A 295 -7.79 4.76 -1.92
N LEU A 296 -9.02 4.44 -1.50
CA LEU A 296 -10.17 4.31 -2.39
C LEU A 296 -10.46 5.62 -3.14
N VAL A 297 -10.55 6.74 -2.42
CA VAL A 297 -10.83 8.06 -3.00
C VAL A 297 -9.77 8.47 -4.01
N PHE A 298 -8.49 8.48 -3.60
CA PHE A 298 -7.41 8.95 -4.47
C PHE A 298 -7.12 8.01 -5.64
N SER A 299 -7.25 6.69 -5.45
CA SER A 299 -7.11 5.75 -6.57
C SER A 299 -8.24 5.92 -7.59
N THR A 300 -9.47 6.16 -7.14
CA THR A 300 -10.61 6.43 -8.02
C THR A 300 -10.43 7.73 -8.79
N LEU A 301 -10.06 8.83 -8.10
CA LEU A 301 -9.75 10.11 -8.74
C LEU A 301 -8.63 9.99 -9.78
N SER A 302 -7.57 9.24 -9.47
CA SER A 302 -6.45 9.00 -10.39
C SER A 302 -6.89 8.22 -11.63
N ARG A 303 -7.70 7.16 -11.48
CA ARG A 303 -8.27 6.42 -12.61
C ARG A 303 -9.14 7.30 -13.49
N PHE A 304 -9.98 8.15 -12.89
CA PHE A 304 -10.82 9.10 -13.63
C PHE A 304 -10.00 10.14 -14.38
N LYS A 305 -8.97 10.70 -13.74
CA LYS A 305 -8.04 11.63 -14.38
C LYS A 305 -7.38 10.99 -15.60
N LYS A 306 -6.91 9.75 -15.46
CA LYS A 306 -6.30 8.99 -16.57
C LYS A 306 -7.29 8.80 -17.71
N LYS A 307 -8.52 8.36 -17.40
CA LYS A 307 -9.57 8.18 -18.40
C LYS A 307 -9.92 9.48 -19.15
N ILE A 308 -10.06 10.60 -18.45
CA ILE A 308 -10.34 11.91 -19.08
C ILE A 308 -9.21 12.32 -20.04
N ILE A 309 -7.96 12.07 -19.65
CA ILE A 309 -6.80 12.33 -20.50
C ILE A 309 -6.83 11.42 -21.74
N GLU A 310 -7.08 10.12 -21.57
CA GLU A 310 -7.20 9.16 -22.66
C GLU A 310 -8.33 9.53 -23.63
N ASP A 311 -9.51 9.90 -23.12
CA ASP A 311 -10.66 10.32 -23.94
C ASP A 311 -10.35 11.64 -24.68
N SER A 312 -9.65 12.58 -24.05
CA SER A 312 -9.20 13.82 -24.68
C SER A 312 -8.17 13.58 -25.80
N ILE A 313 -7.25 12.63 -25.57
CA ILE A 313 -6.27 12.21 -26.58
C ILE A 313 -6.99 11.57 -27.77
N LYS A 314 -7.95 10.67 -27.54
CA LYS A 314 -8.76 10.04 -28.59
C LYS A 314 -9.54 11.06 -29.41
N ASP A 315 -10.20 12.03 -28.76
CA ASP A 315 -10.91 13.12 -29.42
C ASP A 315 -9.97 13.94 -30.32
N LEU A 316 -8.78 14.32 -29.82
CA LEU A 316 -7.80 15.05 -30.62
C LEU A 316 -7.23 14.22 -31.78
N ILE A 317 -6.99 12.92 -31.58
CA ILE A 317 -6.57 12.01 -32.65
C ILE A 317 -7.63 11.99 -33.76
N SER A 318 -8.90 11.82 -33.41
CA SER A 318 -10.01 11.79 -34.39
C SER A 318 -10.19 13.11 -35.16
N LYS A 319 -9.78 14.24 -34.59
CA LYS A 319 -9.81 15.56 -35.25
C LYS A 319 -8.64 15.81 -36.19
N ILE A 320 -7.54 15.08 -36.03
CA ILE A 320 -6.31 15.29 -36.80
C ILE A 320 -6.14 14.20 -37.86
N TYR A 321 -6.43 12.95 -37.53
CA TYR A 321 -6.10 11.78 -38.33
C TYR A 321 -7.35 10.98 -38.72
N ASP A 322 -7.34 10.46 -39.95
CA ASP A 322 -8.44 9.70 -40.54
C ASP A 322 -8.19 8.17 -40.52
N GLY A 323 -7.09 7.72 -39.92
CA GLY A 323 -6.66 6.31 -39.86
C GLY A 323 -5.62 6.06 -38.77
N ASP A 324 -5.02 4.87 -38.75
CA ASP A 324 -4.11 4.45 -37.67
C ASP A 324 -2.83 5.29 -37.59
N VAL A 325 -2.52 5.71 -36.36
CA VAL A 325 -1.41 6.60 -36.03
C VAL A 325 -0.29 5.88 -35.28
N VAL A 326 -0.58 4.67 -34.77
CA VAL A 326 0.31 3.86 -33.95
C VAL A 326 1.17 2.96 -34.85
N GLY A 327 2.45 2.78 -34.49
CA GLY A 327 3.35 1.80 -35.15
C GLY A 327 4.07 2.32 -36.40
N ARG A 328 4.11 3.64 -36.62
CA ARG A 328 4.84 4.26 -37.73
C ARG A 328 6.35 4.33 -37.51
N ILE A 329 6.76 4.14 -36.27
CA ILE A 329 8.15 4.08 -35.82
C ILE A 329 8.43 2.64 -35.42
N LYS A 330 9.42 2.04 -36.07
CA LYS A 330 9.67 0.60 -36.02
C LYS A 330 10.48 0.23 -34.79
N ASN A 331 11.56 0.97 -34.54
CA ASN A 331 12.60 0.60 -33.59
C ASN A 331 12.45 1.30 -32.23
N TYR A 332 12.01 2.55 -32.19
CA TYR A 332 11.60 3.21 -30.95
C TYR A 332 10.11 2.94 -30.67
N SER A 333 9.79 1.69 -30.28
CA SER A 333 8.42 1.16 -30.26
C SER A 333 8.04 0.44 -28.96
N GLU A 334 6.72 0.24 -28.75
CA GLU A 334 6.21 -0.49 -27.58
C GLU A 334 6.64 -1.97 -27.54
N LEU A 335 6.88 -2.58 -28.72
CA LEU A 335 7.41 -3.93 -28.78
C LEU A 335 8.80 -4.02 -28.12
N LYS A 336 9.69 -3.05 -28.36
CA LYS A 336 10.99 -2.99 -27.68
C LYS A 336 10.83 -2.63 -26.20
N ASN A 337 9.86 -1.79 -25.82
CA ASN A 337 9.56 -1.52 -24.41
C ASN A 337 9.21 -2.78 -23.63
N ASN A 338 8.38 -3.67 -24.19
CA ASN A 338 8.01 -4.93 -23.54
C ASN A 338 9.26 -5.82 -23.32
N GLN A 339 10.17 -5.85 -24.29
CA GLN A 339 11.44 -6.60 -24.17
C GLN A 339 12.36 -6.00 -23.09
N LEU A 340 12.50 -4.67 -23.05
CA LEU A 340 13.29 -3.97 -22.04
C LEU A 340 12.71 -4.14 -20.63
N GLU A 341 11.39 -4.11 -20.50
CA GLU A 341 10.70 -4.33 -19.22
C GLU A 341 10.92 -5.74 -18.67
N ALA A 342 10.83 -6.76 -19.51
CA ALA A 342 11.11 -8.14 -19.12
C ALA A 342 12.55 -8.33 -18.60
N LEU A 343 13.47 -7.47 -19.01
CA LEU A 343 14.86 -7.44 -18.57
C LEU A 343 15.09 -6.53 -17.33
N GLY A 344 14.04 -5.89 -16.81
CA GLY A 344 14.11 -5.03 -15.64
C GLY A 344 14.95 -3.76 -15.84
N VAL A 345 14.97 -3.21 -17.06
CA VAL A 345 15.64 -1.95 -17.43
C VAL A 345 14.64 -0.88 -17.86
N SER A 346 15.11 0.37 -17.94
CA SER A 346 14.27 1.52 -18.31
C SER A 346 13.64 1.38 -19.70
N LYS A 347 12.44 1.94 -19.88
CA LYS A 347 11.71 1.96 -21.17
C LYS A 347 12.01 3.22 -21.99
N PHE A 348 11.61 3.18 -23.25
CA PHE A 348 11.46 4.34 -24.10
C PHE A 348 10.25 5.17 -23.67
N LYS A 349 10.47 6.46 -23.39
CA LYS A 349 9.49 7.35 -22.73
C LYS A 349 8.56 8.08 -23.69
N TYR A 350 8.98 8.32 -24.94
CA TYR A 350 8.30 9.23 -25.86
C TYR A 350 7.74 8.53 -27.11
N VAL A 351 7.46 7.24 -27.02
CA VAL A 351 7.08 6.40 -28.17
C VAL A 351 5.82 6.94 -28.86
N GLU A 352 4.77 7.21 -28.10
CA GLU A 352 3.52 7.77 -28.63
C GLU A 352 3.72 9.16 -29.25
N ALA A 353 4.40 10.05 -28.54
CA ALA A 353 4.67 11.41 -28.99
C ALA A 353 5.43 11.43 -30.34
N LEU A 354 6.42 10.56 -30.51
CA LEU A 354 7.19 10.48 -31.74
C LEU A 354 6.36 9.88 -32.88
N ASN A 355 5.52 8.87 -32.60
CA ASN A 355 4.58 8.32 -33.59
C ASN A 355 3.58 9.38 -34.08
N TYR A 356 2.98 10.15 -33.16
CA TYR A 356 2.10 11.26 -33.52
C TYR A 356 2.84 12.32 -34.33
N LEU A 357 4.07 12.67 -33.97
CA LEU A 357 4.88 13.62 -34.73
C LEU A 357 5.16 13.13 -36.15
N LYS A 358 5.61 11.87 -36.31
CA LYS A 358 5.86 11.28 -37.62
C LYS A 358 4.58 11.27 -38.45
N ALA A 359 3.46 10.84 -37.87
CA ALA A 359 2.18 10.82 -38.54
C ALA A 359 1.72 12.20 -39.01
N PHE A 360 1.83 13.21 -38.15
CA PHE A 360 1.49 14.59 -38.50
C PHE A 360 2.29 15.08 -39.71
N ILE A 361 3.59 14.80 -39.73
CA ILE A 361 4.46 15.22 -40.82
C ILE A 361 4.11 14.51 -42.13
N THR A 362 3.85 13.20 -42.09
CA THR A 362 3.55 12.40 -43.28
C THR A 362 2.15 12.65 -43.83
N ASP A 363 1.14 12.78 -42.97
CA ASP A 363 -0.28 12.79 -43.41
C ASP A 363 -0.84 14.19 -43.62
N LYS A 364 -0.38 15.16 -42.81
CA LYS A 364 -0.97 16.50 -42.78
C LYS A 364 0.01 17.55 -43.31
N TYR A 365 1.27 17.51 -42.84
CA TYR A 365 2.25 18.52 -43.24
C TYR A 365 2.69 18.37 -44.70
N LYS A 366 3.37 17.27 -45.06
CA LYS A 366 3.94 17.11 -46.41
C LYS A 366 2.89 17.19 -47.54
N PRO A 367 1.71 16.53 -47.45
CA PRO A 367 0.77 16.50 -48.57
C PRO A 367 0.05 17.82 -48.81
N VAL A 368 -0.25 18.58 -47.74
CA VAL A 368 -1.11 19.76 -47.78
C VAL A 368 -0.37 21.02 -47.30
N ILE A 369 0.03 21.07 -46.02
CA ILE A 369 0.56 22.30 -45.41
C ILE A 369 1.86 22.76 -46.07
N SER A 370 2.78 21.85 -46.39
CA SER A 370 4.07 22.17 -47.02
C SER A 370 3.87 22.86 -48.38
N LYS A 371 2.98 22.33 -49.22
CA LYS A 371 2.66 22.93 -50.52
C LYS A 371 2.07 24.33 -50.37
N LEU A 372 1.11 24.49 -49.46
CA LEU A 372 0.46 25.76 -49.17
C LEU A 372 1.47 26.82 -48.68
N ILE A 373 2.38 26.44 -47.80
CA ILE A 373 3.41 27.33 -47.26
C ILE A 373 4.47 27.66 -48.31
N ASN A 374 4.86 26.70 -49.14
CA ASN A 374 5.76 26.95 -50.26
C ASN A 374 5.19 27.99 -51.22
N GLU A 375 3.91 27.85 -51.58
CA GLU A 375 3.21 28.81 -52.42
C GLU A 375 3.17 30.20 -51.80
N LEU A 376 2.87 30.28 -50.49
CA LEU A 376 2.91 31.54 -49.74
C LEU A 376 4.30 32.20 -49.76
N ILE A 377 5.37 31.42 -49.65
CA ILE A 377 6.76 31.91 -49.68
C ILE A 377 7.13 32.42 -51.08
N VAL A 378 6.72 31.72 -52.14
CA VAL A 378 7.08 32.04 -53.53
C VAL A 378 6.26 33.22 -54.07
N GLU A 379 4.94 33.21 -53.84
CA GLU A 379 4.03 34.23 -54.39
C GLU A 379 3.93 35.47 -53.49
N GLY A 380 4.29 35.36 -52.21
CA GLY A 380 4.14 36.43 -51.22
C GLY A 380 5.20 37.53 -51.34
N ILE A 381 4.76 38.79 -51.39
CA ILE A 381 5.62 39.98 -51.28
C ILE A 381 5.69 40.41 -49.81
N PHE A 382 6.66 39.86 -49.09
CA PHE A 382 6.87 40.13 -47.67
C PHE A 382 7.55 41.47 -47.43
N VAL A 383 6.83 42.37 -46.75
CA VAL A 383 7.37 43.62 -46.19
C VAL A 383 8.16 43.30 -44.91
N ASN A 384 7.61 42.43 -44.05
CA ASN A 384 8.30 41.96 -42.86
C ASN A 384 9.26 40.80 -43.18
N LYS A 385 10.55 41.12 -43.40
CA LYS A 385 11.60 40.12 -43.68
C LYS A 385 11.87 39.18 -42.49
N GLY A 386 11.66 39.63 -41.26
CA GLY A 386 11.82 38.79 -40.06
C GLY A 386 10.81 37.63 -40.04
N LEU A 387 9.56 37.90 -40.41
CA LEU A 387 8.53 36.88 -40.51
C LEU A 387 8.82 35.87 -41.63
N LEU A 388 9.26 36.37 -42.80
CA LEU A 388 9.68 35.51 -43.91
C LEU A 388 10.80 34.55 -43.48
N ASN A 389 11.83 35.06 -42.79
CA ASN A 389 12.92 34.23 -42.30
C ASN A 389 12.44 33.17 -41.30
N LEU A 390 11.56 33.54 -40.37
CA LEU A 390 10.99 32.60 -39.40
C LEU A 390 10.18 31.49 -40.09
N LEU A 391 9.35 31.88 -41.06
CA LEU A 391 8.52 30.99 -41.85
C LEU A 391 9.38 30.02 -42.70
N SER A 392 10.34 30.55 -43.44
CA SER A 392 11.25 29.78 -44.29
C SER A 392 12.09 28.80 -43.48
N ASN A 393 12.67 29.23 -42.35
CA ASN A 393 13.45 28.34 -41.49
C ASN A 393 12.61 27.18 -40.95
N SER A 394 11.38 27.47 -40.52
CA SER A 394 10.45 26.43 -40.04
C SER A 394 10.06 25.48 -41.17
N TYR A 395 9.82 26.01 -42.38
CA TYR A 395 9.49 25.22 -43.57
C TYR A 395 10.63 24.25 -43.95
N TYR A 396 11.87 24.74 -44.06
CA TYR A 396 13.01 23.90 -44.41
C TYR A 396 13.29 22.83 -43.35
N TYR A 397 13.20 23.17 -42.06
CA TYR A 397 13.36 22.20 -40.98
C TYR A 397 12.31 21.09 -41.06
N LEU A 398 11.02 21.44 -41.18
CA LEU A 398 9.93 20.46 -41.18
C LEU A 398 9.93 19.57 -42.43
N ASN A 399 10.42 20.05 -43.56
CA ASN A 399 10.63 19.21 -44.74
C ASN A 399 11.74 18.16 -44.53
N ASN A 400 12.78 18.49 -43.76
CA ASN A 400 13.85 17.55 -43.41
C ASN A 400 13.52 16.67 -42.18
N LEU A 401 12.51 17.02 -41.40
CA LEU A 401 12.19 16.35 -40.14
C LEU A 401 11.90 14.85 -40.30
N LEU A 402 11.27 14.43 -41.42
CA LEU A 402 11.03 13.00 -41.64
C LEU A 402 12.34 12.21 -41.71
N ASN A 403 13.35 12.75 -42.40
CA ASN A 403 14.67 12.13 -42.51
C ASN A 403 15.34 12.06 -41.14
N ILE A 404 15.26 13.12 -40.33
CA ILE A 404 15.80 13.13 -38.96
C ILE A 404 15.15 12.04 -38.09
N ILE A 405 13.83 11.84 -38.21
CA ILE A 405 13.11 10.80 -37.47
C ILE A 405 13.52 9.40 -37.97
N GLU A 406 13.66 9.22 -39.28
CA GLU A 406 14.07 7.94 -39.89
C GLU A 406 15.50 7.57 -39.52
N GLU A 407 16.46 8.50 -39.63
CA GLU A 407 17.85 8.29 -39.18
C GLU A 407 17.93 7.90 -37.70
N PHE A 408 17.13 8.55 -36.84
CA PHE A 408 17.05 8.20 -35.43
C PHE A 408 16.48 6.79 -35.20
N ASP A 409 15.43 6.40 -35.93
CA ASP A 409 14.79 5.09 -35.80
C ASP A 409 15.71 3.99 -36.37
N ASP A 410 16.41 4.26 -37.46
CA ASP A 410 17.35 3.32 -38.10
C ASP A 410 18.62 3.11 -37.26
N ASP A 411 19.11 4.12 -36.54
CA ASP A 411 20.22 3.95 -35.59
C ASP A 411 19.87 2.98 -34.43
N LEU A 412 18.58 2.82 -34.13
CA LEU A 412 18.06 1.87 -33.14
C LEU A 412 17.77 0.49 -33.73
N ASP A 413 17.89 0.32 -35.05
CA ASP A 413 17.76 -0.97 -35.71
C ASP A 413 18.85 -1.96 -35.28
N VAL A 414 18.64 -3.26 -35.54
CA VAL A 414 19.65 -4.31 -35.25
C VAL A 414 20.97 -4.02 -35.97
N GLU A 415 20.92 -3.39 -37.15
CA GLU A 415 22.10 -3.00 -37.90
C GLU A 415 22.66 -1.62 -37.52
N GLY A 416 21.87 -0.81 -36.81
CA GLY A 416 22.23 0.53 -36.32
C GLY A 416 23.29 0.51 -35.21
N ASN A 417 24.03 1.61 -35.04
CA ASN A 417 25.13 1.68 -34.08
C ASN A 417 24.63 1.60 -32.63
N THR A 418 23.57 2.34 -32.32
CA THR A 418 22.95 2.29 -30.99
C THR A 418 22.25 0.95 -30.76
N GLY A 419 21.53 0.43 -31.75
CA GLY A 419 20.84 -0.87 -31.63
C GLY A 419 21.80 -2.03 -31.41
N LYS A 420 22.93 -2.09 -32.14
CA LYS A 420 24.04 -3.04 -31.88
C LYS A 420 24.56 -2.93 -30.45
N THR A 421 24.73 -1.71 -29.95
CA THR A 421 25.21 -1.45 -28.60
C THR A 421 24.22 -1.96 -27.55
N ILE A 422 22.93 -1.68 -27.73
CA ILE A 422 21.85 -2.16 -26.86
C ILE A 422 21.80 -3.69 -26.85
N ASN A 423 21.79 -4.33 -28.02
CA ASN A 423 21.75 -5.80 -28.15
C ASN A 423 22.97 -6.47 -27.51
N ARG A 424 24.16 -5.92 -27.71
CA ARG A 424 25.40 -6.39 -27.07
C ARG A 424 25.32 -6.29 -25.55
N LEU A 425 24.82 -5.18 -25.01
CA LEU A 425 24.68 -4.98 -23.57
C LEU A 425 23.63 -5.93 -22.98
N ILE A 426 22.51 -6.15 -23.67
CA ILE A 426 21.47 -7.13 -23.31
C ILE A 426 22.06 -8.54 -23.20
N GLY A 427 22.85 -8.97 -24.18
CA GLY A 427 23.51 -10.28 -24.18
C GLY A 427 24.47 -10.51 -23.02
N ASN A 428 25.01 -9.42 -22.45
CA ASN A 428 25.96 -9.46 -21.34
C ASN A 428 25.33 -9.25 -19.95
N LEU A 429 24.01 -9.02 -19.84
CA LEU A 429 23.32 -8.74 -18.57
C LEU A 429 23.47 -9.85 -17.53
N LYS A 430 23.60 -11.11 -17.94
CA LYS A 430 23.80 -12.25 -17.01
C LYS A 430 25.25 -12.39 -16.53
N LYS A 431 26.20 -11.77 -17.22
CA LYS A 431 27.65 -11.96 -16.99
C LYS A 431 28.31 -10.77 -16.30
N ASP A 432 27.77 -9.56 -16.46
CA ASP A 432 28.35 -8.33 -15.93
C ASP A 432 27.29 -7.42 -15.28
N LYS A 433 27.48 -7.10 -14.00
CA LYS A 433 26.61 -6.17 -13.27
C LYS A 433 26.73 -4.72 -13.80
N ASN A 434 27.87 -4.35 -14.39
CA ASN A 434 28.07 -3.02 -14.98
C ASN A 434 27.34 -2.87 -16.33
N ALA A 435 27.12 -3.95 -17.07
CA ALA A 435 26.39 -3.92 -18.34
C ALA A 435 24.96 -3.36 -18.17
N LYS A 436 24.30 -3.64 -17.04
CA LYS A 436 22.98 -3.09 -16.72
C LYS A 436 23.01 -1.56 -16.57
N PHE A 437 23.99 -1.04 -15.82
CA PHE A 437 24.13 0.40 -15.61
C PHE A 437 24.43 1.14 -16.92
N VAL A 438 25.31 0.58 -17.76
CA VAL A 438 25.62 1.16 -19.08
C VAL A 438 24.40 1.12 -19.99
N LEU A 439 23.63 0.02 -20.00
CA LEU A 439 22.40 -0.11 -20.77
C LEU A 439 21.34 0.92 -20.35
N GLU A 440 21.14 1.13 -19.05
CA GLU A 440 20.23 2.16 -18.54
C GLU A 440 20.64 3.56 -19.00
N ARG A 441 21.94 3.88 -18.96
CA ARG A 441 22.46 5.16 -19.45
C ARG A 441 22.26 5.30 -20.97
N THR A 442 22.53 4.25 -21.75
CA THR A 442 22.29 4.26 -23.21
C THR A 442 20.82 4.53 -23.51
N ILE A 443 19.89 3.89 -22.81
CA ILE A 443 18.45 4.10 -22.99
C ILE A 443 18.05 5.54 -22.58
N GLU A 444 18.65 6.09 -21.53
CA GLU A 444 18.44 7.48 -21.14
C GLU A 444 18.90 8.46 -22.23
N ASP A 445 20.05 8.22 -22.85
CA ASP A 445 20.59 9.06 -23.91
C ASP A 445 19.76 8.93 -25.21
N VAL A 446 19.24 7.74 -25.53
CA VAL A 446 18.23 7.56 -26.59
C VAL A 446 16.98 8.38 -26.30
N ASN A 447 16.46 8.32 -25.07
CA ASN A 447 15.29 9.10 -24.66
C ASN A 447 15.53 10.61 -24.75
N LYS A 448 16.74 11.10 -24.47
CA LYS A 448 17.10 12.51 -24.65
C LYS A 448 17.14 12.92 -26.12
N ARG A 449 17.67 12.06 -27.00
CA ARG A 449 17.66 12.29 -28.44
C ARG A 449 16.23 12.36 -28.98
N ALA A 450 15.36 11.44 -28.59
CA ALA A 450 13.94 11.48 -28.94
C ALA A 450 13.27 12.79 -28.46
N LEU A 451 13.53 13.18 -27.20
CA LEU A 451 13.00 14.44 -26.65
C LEU A 451 13.51 15.67 -27.41
N LEU A 452 14.78 15.67 -27.83
CA LEU A 452 15.36 16.77 -28.59
C LEU A 452 14.65 16.93 -29.95
N ILE A 453 14.48 15.84 -30.70
CA ILE A 453 13.76 15.83 -31.99
C ILE A 453 12.35 16.38 -31.79
N ILE A 454 11.62 15.89 -30.80
CA ILE A 454 10.26 16.35 -30.50
C ILE A 454 10.26 17.84 -30.13
N SER A 455 11.19 18.27 -29.27
CA SER A 455 11.27 19.64 -28.78
C SER A 455 11.54 20.65 -29.90
N GLU A 456 12.53 20.35 -30.74
CA GLU A 456 12.85 21.18 -31.91
C GLU A 456 11.69 21.25 -32.91
N SER A 457 11.06 20.10 -33.16
CA SER A 457 9.89 20.02 -34.04
C SER A 457 8.76 20.89 -33.53
N LEU A 458 8.46 20.83 -32.22
CA LEU A 458 7.42 21.65 -31.62
C LEU A 458 7.74 23.15 -31.66
N VAL A 459 9.00 23.54 -31.55
CA VAL A 459 9.40 24.94 -31.71
C VAL A 459 9.14 25.41 -33.15
N ASN A 460 9.59 24.65 -34.15
CA ASN A 460 9.39 25.00 -35.57
C ASN A 460 7.90 24.96 -35.98
N ILE A 461 7.12 23.99 -35.49
CA ILE A 461 5.67 23.91 -35.74
C ILE A 461 4.94 25.11 -35.09
N LYS A 462 5.35 25.54 -33.89
CA LYS A 462 4.78 26.75 -33.26
C LYS A 462 5.15 28.02 -34.02
N ASP A 463 6.40 28.13 -34.46
CA ASP A 463 6.86 29.29 -35.24
C ASP A 463 6.12 29.37 -36.57
N LEU A 464 5.90 28.22 -37.24
CA LEU A 464 5.03 28.11 -38.41
C LEU A 464 3.58 28.55 -38.10
N ALA A 465 2.97 28.03 -37.02
CA ALA A 465 1.61 28.38 -36.64
C ALA A 465 1.44 29.88 -36.34
N LYS A 466 2.43 30.48 -35.66
CA LYS A 466 2.45 31.93 -35.40
C LYS A 466 2.52 32.72 -36.70
N SER A 467 3.40 32.31 -37.62
CA SER A 467 3.52 32.99 -38.92
C SER A 467 2.23 32.93 -39.73
N ILE A 468 1.60 31.75 -39.80
CA ILE A 468 0.30 31.58 -40.47
C ILE A 468 -0.76 32.49 -39.82
N LYS A 469 -0.83 32.51 -38.49
CA LYS A 469 -1.79 33.35 -37.75
C LYS A 469 -1.61 34.85 -38.06
N ILE A 470 -0.37 35.35 -38.01
CA ILE A 470 -0.07 36.76 -38.32
C ILE A 470 -0.54 37.10 -39.74
N ILE A 471 -0.33 36.21 -40.71
CA ILE A 471 -0.73 36.43 -42.11
C ILE A 471 -2.26 36.39 -42.28
N ILE A 472 -2.96 35.48 -41.60
CA ILE A 472 -4.43 35.45 -41.58
C ILE A 472 -5.00 36.74 -40.96
N GLU A 473 -4.38 37.25 -39.90
CA GLU A 473 -4.78 38.52 -39.27
C GLU A 473 -4.50 39.73 -40.18
N ASP A 474 -3.37 39.71 -40.91
CA ASP A 474 -3.00 40.76 -41.87
C ASP A 474 -3.96 40.82 -43.07
N TYR A 475 -4.43 39.66 -43.54
CA TYR A 475 -5.45 39.59 -44.59
C TYR A 475 -6.75 40.33 -44.23
N LYS A 476 -7.15 40.31 -42.95
CA LYS A 476 -8.37 40.98 -42.46
C LYS A 476 -8.24 42.50 -42.42
N LYS A 477 -7.03 43.06 -42.45
CA LYS A 477 -6.82 44.51 -42.44
C LYS A 477 -7.22 45.12 -43.78
N ASN A 478 -7.68 46.38 -43.76
CA ASN A 478 -7.96 47.11 -45.00
C ASN A 478 -6.69 47.30 -45.84
N ARG A 479 -5.55 47.57 -45.18
CA ARG A 479 -4.21 47.68 -45.78
C ARG A 479 -3.28 46.63 -45.12
N PRO A 480 -2.90 45.56 -45.83
CA PRO A 480 -1.93 44.58 -45.33
C PRO A 480 -0.55 45.23 -45.10
N GLU A 481 0.08 44.91 -43.97
CA GLU A 481 1.37 45.48 -43.54
C GLU A 481 2.49 44.43 -43.54
N VAL A 482 2.15 43.15 -43.57
CA VAL A 482 3.10 42.04 -43.45
C VAL A 482 3.39 41.43 -44.82
N VAL A 483 2.33 41.08 -45.56
CA VAL A 483 2.40 40.55 -46.93
C VAL A 483 1.55 41.46 -47.81
N SER A 484 2.21 42.33 -48.58
CA SER A 484 1.53 43.43 -49.28
C SER A 484 0.52 42.96 -50.33
N ASN A 485 0.75 41.78 -50.91
CA ASN A 485 -0.12 41.16 -51.92
C ASN A 485 -1.00 40.02 -51.38
N ILE A 486 -1.18 39.86 -50.06
CA ILE A 486 -1.93 38.73 -49.48
C ILE A 486 -3.36 38.58 -50.03
N LYS A 487 -4.01 39.69 -50.42
CA LYS A 487 -5.36 39.69 -51.02
C LYS A 487 -5.39 39.32 -52.51
N LYS A 488 -4.22 39.12 -53.12
CA LYS A 488 -4.05 38.84 -54.56
C LYS A 488 -3.38 37.48 -54.83
N ILE A 489 -2.90 36.78 -53.81
CA ILE A 489 -2.35 35.40 -53.95
C ILE A 489 -3.46 34.50 -54.50
N ARG A 490 -3.17 33.71 -55.54
CA ARG A 490 -4.15 32.96 -56.37
C ARG A 490 -5.27 33.79 -57.05
N ASN A 491 -5.19 35.12 -57.09
CA ASN A 491 -6.20 36.02 -57.69
C ASN A 491 -7.66 35.63 -57.35
N VAL A 492 -8.38 35.01 -58.28
CA VAL A 492 -9.80 34.60 -58.14
C VAL A 492 -10.00 33.57 -57.03
N SER A 493 -9.00 32.73 -56.76
CA SER A 493 -9.05 31.68 -55.73
C SER A 493 -8.44 32.12 -54.39
N ASN A 494 -8.25 33.42 -54.16
CA ASN A 494 -7.65 33.94 -52.93
C ASN A 494 -8.45 33.55 -51.68
N THR A 495 -9.78 33.62 -51.73
CA THR A 495 -10.64 33.23 -50.59
C THR A 495 -10.43 31.76 -50.21
N GLN A 496 -10.25 30.89 -51.20
CA GLN A 496 -9.97 29.47 -50.99
C GLN A 496 -8.58 29.26 -50.38
N PHE A 497 -7.56 30.00 -50.83
CA PHE A 497 -6.22 29.98 -50.24
C PHE A 497 -6.23 30.39 -48.75
N ILE A 498 -6.96 31.45 -48.40
CA ILE A 498 -7.08 31.88 -47.00
C ILE A 498 -7.82 30.84 -46.16
N LYS A 499 -8.86 30.19 -46.70
CA LYS A 499 -9.54 29.08 -46.03
C LYS A 499 -8.59 27.92 -45.73
N GLU A 500 -7.79 27.52 -46.71
CA GLU A 500 -6.76 26.49 -46.54
C GLU A 500 -5.71 26.86 -45.47
N LEU A 501 -5.34 28.14 -45.36
CA LEU A 501 -4.45 28.62 -44.29
C LEU A 501 -5.10 28.53 -42.91
N ILE A 502 -6.40 28.84 -42.79
CA ILE A 502 -7.16 28.71 -41.54
C ILE A 502 -7.26 27.23 -41.14
N ASP A 503 -7.53 26.34 -42.10
CA ASP A 503 -7.62 24.90 -41.87
C ASP A 503 -6.25 24.35 -41.42
N ALA A 504 -5.16 24.73 -42.10
CA ALA A 504 -3.80 24.36 -41.72
C ALA A 504 -3.43 24.84 -40.31
N TYR A 505 -3.78 26.08 -39.95
CA TYR A 505 -3.59 26.60 -38.60
C TYR A 505 -4.37 25.78 -37.56
N THR A 506 -5.61 25.43 -37.87
CA THR A 506 -6.50 24.66 -36.99
C THR A 506 -5.97 23.23 -36.77
N THR A 507 -5.50 22.55 -37.82
CA THR A 507 -4.87 21.24 -37.70
C THR A 507 -3.59 21.31 -36.86
N ILE A 508 -2.73 22.31 -37.09
CA ILE A 508 -1.51 22.51 -36.28
C ILE A 508 -1.88 22.77 -34.81
N TYR A 509 -2.94 23.54 -34.55
CA TYR A 509 -3.40 23.84 -33.19
C TYR A 509 -3.87 22.58 -32.45
N TYR A 510 -4.68 21.72 -33.08
CA TYR A 510 -5.08 20.44 -32.49
C TYR A 510 -3.87 19.52 -32.26
N PHE A 511 -2.94 19.47 -33.21
CA PHE A 511 -1.69 18.71 -33.05
C PHE A 511 -0.86 19.20 -31.86
N LEU A 512 -0.66 20.51 -31.72
CA LEU A 512 0.06 21.08 -30.57
C LEU A 512 -0.64 20.76 -29.25
N LYS A 513 -1.98 20.78 -29.20
CA LYS A 513 -2.74 20.33 -28.03
C LYS A 513 -2.49 18.86 -27.69
N LEU A 514 -2.52 17.99 -28.69
CA LEU A 514 -2.24 16.55 -28.52
C LEU A 514 -0.85 16.34 -27.93
N MET A 515 0.16 16.98 -28.51
CA MET A 515 1.55 16.88 -28.03
C MET A 515 1.72 17.43 -26.61
N GLY A 516 0.88 18.37 -26.19
CA GLY A 516 0.88 18.94 -24.83
C GLY A 516 0.56 17.94 -23.71
N PHE A 517 -0.01 16.77 -24.03
CA PHE A 517 -0.20 15.68 -23.06
C PHE A 517 1.09 14.88 -22.79
N PHE A 518 2.06 14.92 -23.70
CA PHE A 518 3.28 14.10 -23.63
C PHE A 518 4.53 14.92 -23.32
N VAL A 519 4.58 16.18 -23.77
CA VAL A 519 5.75 17.05 -23.62
C VAL A 519 5.34 18.51 -23.37
N SER A 520 6.21 19.26 -22.68
CA SER A 520 5.94 20.66 -22.37
C SER A 520 5.91 21.53 -23.63
N LEU A 521 4.81 22.28 -23.82
CA LEU A 521 4.72 23.26 -24.90
C LEU A 521 5.43 24.59 -24.58
N LYS A 522 6.01 24.76 -23.38
CA LYS A 522 6.76 25.98 -23.02
C LYS A 522 8.22 25.97 -23.50
N VAL A 523 8.66 24.89 -24.13
CA VAL A 523 10.04 24.73 -24.64
C VAL A 523 10.40 25.86 -25.59
N THR A 524 11.53 26.52 -25.30
CA THR A 524 12.09 27.61 -26.11
C THR A 524 13.30 27.14 -26.93
N LYS A 525 13.72 27.95 -27.91
CA LYS A 525 14.99 27.73 -28.65
C LYS A 525 16.20 27.63 -27.71
N GLY A 526 16.22 28.41 -26.62
CA GLY A 526 17.29 28.34 -25.63
C GLY A 526 17.31 27.03 -24.85
N ASP A 527 16.15 26.44 -24.56
CA ASP A 527 16.06 25.14 -23.89
C ASP A 527 16.52 24.00 -24.80
N VAL A 528 16.15 24.07 -26.08
CA VAL A 528 16.64 23.16 -27.12
C VAL A 528 18.17 23.20 -27.21
N GLU A 529 18.77 24.39 -27.25
CA GLU A 529 20.24 24.53 -27.31
C GLU A 529 20.93 23.99 -26.06
N LYS A 530 20.33 24.13 -24.87
CA LYS A 530 20.83 23.50 -23.64
C LYS A 530 20.75 21.97 -23.72
N LEU A 531 19.64 21.43 -24.23
CA LEU A 531 19.46 20.00 -24.46
C LEU A 531 20.51 19.45 -25.45
N LYS A 532 20.73 20.12 -26.58
CA LYS A 532 21.79 19.77 -27.54
C LYS A 532 23.16 19.73 -26.87
N ARG A 533 23.52 20.79 -26.14
CA ARG A 533 24.79 20.85 -25.40
C ARG A 533 24.92 19.69 -24.42
N SER A 534 23.87 19.35 -23.67
CA SER A 534 23.89 18.24 -22.71
C SER A 534 24.13 16.86 -23.34
N ILE A 535 23.77 16.69 -24.61
CA ILE A 535 24.01 15.46 -25.38
C ILE A 535 25.45 15.46 -25.93
N ILE A 536 25.93 16.60 -26.42
CA ILE A 536 27.28 16.74 -27.01
C ILE A 536 28.39 16.67 -25.95
N THR A 537 28.23 17.32 -24.79
CA THR A 537 29.25 17.32 -23.72
C THR A 537 29.43 15.95 -23.05
N LYS A 538 28.59 14.96 -23.36
CA LYS A 538 28.71 13.57 -22.84
C LYS A 538 29.30 12.58 -23.85
N GLN A 539 29.51 13.00 -25.09
CA GLN A 539 30.16 12.20 -26.15
C GLN A 539 31.66 12.50 -26.31
N LYS A 540 32.17 13.52 -25.59
CA LYS A 540 33.59 13.70 -25.27
C LYS A 540 33.83 13.22 -23.86
#